data_AF-A0A973FSG6-F1
#
_entry.id   AF-A0A973FSG6-F1
#
_cell.length_a   1.000
_cell.length_b   1.000
_cell.length_c   1.000
_cell.angle_alpha   90.00
_cell.angle_beta   90.00
_cell.angle_gamma   90.00
#
_symmetry.space_group_name_H-M   'P 1'
#
loop_
_entity.id
_entity.type
_entity.pdbx_description
1 polymer ?
#
loop_
_entity_poly.entity_id
_entity_poly.type
_entity_poly.pdbx_seq_one_letter_code
_entity_poly.pdbx_strand_id
1 'polypeptide(L)'
;MTSLLAHLSPRRVARWLLVLCAIYGLGWLLWSASSALTPFIIGGILAYLLLPLVNRLNARMPRWAAILLVYLGTLAVLVGFFAYIVPPLVNQFTQLIGAFPGIDQIQQWSGLLMDEYQQLLATLPVGMRGEVEQNIAVLLNNGLSTLRTNFLGYMQGLGAFLINSLLSVVNTVTFLLGFFLIPFWLFYVLMDQEAGVAVLDRLLPRWLRPDFWALIQIVDHDISGYVRGQIILGLSVGTAAGVGLLALDLFGLNVNYILLLAVIAGFTELIPVIGPILGAVPAVILGFIDSPTTGVA
;
A
#
# COMPACT_ATOMS: atom_id res chain seq x y z
N MET A 1 -4.79 -41.44 -26.14
CA MET A 1 -4.27 -41.39 -24.75
C MET A 1 -3.74 -42.73 -24.24
N THR A 2 -3.92 -43.86 -24.96
CA THR A 2 -3.49 -45.20 -24.52
C THR A 2 -2.04 -45.56 -24.88
N SER A 3 -1.37 -44.82 -25.78
CA SER A 3 0.00 -45.14 -26.24
C SER A 3 1.14 -44.57 -25.39
N LEU A 4 0.90 -43.54 -24.56
CA LEU A 4 1.93 -42.89 -23.73
C LEU A 4 2.23 -43.61 -22.41
N LEU A 5 1.34 -44.50 -21.94
CA LEU A 5 1.47 -45.20 -20.65
C LEU A 5 2.17 -46.56 -20.76
N ALA A 6 2.40 -47.08 -21.97
CA ALA A 6 2.95 -48.42 -22.19
C ALA A 6 4.45 -48.56 -21.85
N HIS A 7 5.18 -47.46 -21.67
CA HIS A 7 6.63 -47.45 -21.43
C HIS A 7 7.00 -47.15 -19.97
N LEU A 8 6.00 -46.90 -19.11
CA LEU A 8 6.25 -46.54 -17.72
C LEU A 8 6.28 -47.80 -16.86
N SER A 9 7.48 -48.20 -16.44
CA SER A 9 7.66 -49.25 -15.45
C SER A 9 6.76 -48.98 -14.22
N PRO A 10 6.02 -49.97 -13.68
CA PRO A 10 5.10 -49.77 -12.55
C PRO A 10 5.73 -49.06 -11.34
N ARG A 11 7.04 -49.26 -11.11
CA ARG A 11 7.82 -48.58 -10.06
C ARG A 11 7.97 -47.07 -10.28
N ARG A 12 8.10 -46.60 -11.53
CA ARG A 12 8.16 -45.16 -11.85
C ARG A 12 6.80 -44.50 -11.61
N VAL A 13 5.72 -45.16 -12.03
CA VAL A 13 4.35 -44.66 -11.79
C VAL A 13 4.07 -44.55 -10.29
N ALA A 14 4.38 -45.59 -9.52
CA ALA A 14 4.22 -45.57 -8.06
C ALA A 14 5.03 -44.45 -7.40
N ARG A 15 6.29 -44.24 -7.81
CA ARG A 15 7.13 -43.14 -7.29
C ARG A 15 6.54 -41.77 -7.60
N TRP A 16 6.07 -41.53 -8.82
CA TRP A 16 5.45 -40.26 -9.18
C TRP A 16 4.12 -40.02 -8.46
N LEU A 17 3.30 -41.06 -8.30
CA LEU A 17 2.07 -40.97 -7.50
C LEU A 17 2.37 -40.64 -6.03
N LEU A 18 3.39 -41.27 -5.43
CA LEU A 18 3.81 -40.95 -4.06
C LEU A 18 4.30 -39.50 -3.93
N VAL A 19 5.10 -39.02 -4.89
CA VAL A 19 5.57 -37.63 -4.90
C VAL A 19 4.38 -36.66 -5.03
N LEU A 20 3.43 -36.93 -5.93
CA LEU A 20 2.25 -36.10 -6.09
C LEU A 20 1.36 -36.11 -4.83
N CYS A 21 1.15 -37.27 -4.21
CA CYS A 21 0.43 -37.38 -2.94
C CYS A 21 1.15 -36.63 -1.81
N ALA A 22 2.49 -36.70 -1.75
CA ALA A 22 3.27 -35.97 -0.76
C ALA A 22 3.19 -34.45 -0.97
N ILE A 23 3.28 -33.98 -2.21
CA ILE A 23 3.13 -32.55 -2.55
C ILE A 23 1.72 -32.07 -2.21
N TYR A 24 0.69 -32.85 -2.57
CA TYR A 24 -0.70 -32.51 -2.24
C TYR A 24 -0.93 -32.48 -0.73
N GLY A 25 -0.46 -33.50 0.00
CA GLY A 25 -0.57 -33.57 1.46
C GLY A 25 0.15 -32.42 2.15
N LEU A 26 1.36 -32.06 1.69
CA LEU A 26 2.10 -30.90 2.18
C LEU A 26 1.35 -29.59 1.87
N GLY A 27 0.84 -29.42 0.66
CA GLY A 27 0.07 -28.25 0.26
C GLY A 27 -1.21 -28.09 1.08
N TRP A 28 -1.94 -29.19 1.31
CA TRP A 28 -3.12 -29.21 2.16
C TRP A 28 -2.77 -28.84 3.61
N LEU A 29 -1.71 -29.42 4.18
CA LEU A 29 -1.24 -29.10 5.52
C LEU A 29 -0.86 -27.61 5.66
N LEU A 30 -0.09 -27.07 4.71
CA LEU A 30 0.32 -25.67 4.71
C LEU A 30 -0.88 -24.72 4.57
N TRP A 31 -1.86 -25.08 3.74
CA TRP A 31 -3.08 -24.30 3.59
C TRP A 31 -3.91 -24.32 4.88
N SER A 32 -4.11 -25.50 5.49
CA SER A 32 -4.82 -25.63 6.77
C SER A 32 -4.11 -24.94 7.92
N ALA A 33 -2.77 -24.91 7.92
CA ALA A 33 -1.96 -24.25 8.95
C ALA A 33 -1.64 -22.78 8.64
N SER A 34 -2.10 -22.23 7.51
CA SER A 34 -1.72 -20.89 7.04
C SER A 34 -2.00 -19.78 8.07
N SER A 35 -3.14 -19.85 8.76
CA SER A 35 -3.51 -18.91 9.83
C SER A 35 -2.54 -18.96 11.01
N ALA A 36 -2.09 -20.14 11.39
CA ALA A 36 -1.10 -20.35 12.45
C ALA A 36 0.32 -19.95 12.01
N LEU A 37 0.65 -20.11 10.73
CA LEU A 37 1.95 -19.74 10.15
C LEU A 37 2.10 -18.23 9.93
N THR A 38 1.00 -17.51 9.76
CA THR A 38 0.98 -16.06 9.48
C THR A 38 1.89 -15.24 10.42
N PRO A 39 1.80 -15.35 11.77
CA PRO A 39 2.68 -14.57 12.65
C PRO A 39 4.17 -14.92 12.50
N PHE A 40 4.50 -16.17 12.16
CA PHE A 40 5.88 -16.58 11.90
C PHE A 40 6.41 -16.03 10.58
N ILE A 41 5.58 -15.98 9.54
CA ILE A 41 5.94 -15.38 8.25
C ILE A 41 6.16 -13.87 8.43
N ILE A 42 5.23 -13.17 9.09
CA ILE A 42 5.37 -11.74 9.40
C ILE A 42 6.63 -11.51 10.23
N GLY A 43 6.82 -12.32 11.28
CA GLY A 43 8.03 -12.29 12.07
C GLY A 43 9.27 -12.47 11.20
N GLY A 44 9.29 -13.41 10.26
CA GLY A 44 10.46 -13.69 9.41
C GLY A 44 10.80 -12.53 8.50
N ILE A 45 9.80 -11.88 7.94
CA ILE A 45 9.96 -10.65 7.16
C ILE A 45 10.53 -9.54 8.06
N LEU A 46 9.98 -9.35 9.26
CA LEU A 46 10.50 -8.38 10.23
C LEU A 46 11.94 -8.71 10.65
N ALA A 47 12.26 -10.00 10.85
CA ALA A 47 13.59 -10.46 11.21
C ALA A 47 14.57 -10.06 10.11
N TYR A 48 14.23 -10.36 8.86
CA TYR A 48 15.03 -10.00 7.69
C TYR A 48 15.27 -8.49 7.59
N LEU A 49 14.25 -7.66 7.85
CA LEU A 49 14.38 -6.20 7.83
C LEU A 49 15.24 -5.64 8.96
N LEU A 50 15.15 -6.24 10.16
CA LEU A 50 15.86 -5.77 11.35
C LEU A 50 17.28 -6.33 11.48
N LEU A 51 17.56 -7.49 10.88
CA LEU A 51 18.85 -8.19 10.97
C LEU A 51 20.05 -7.31 10.60
N PRO A 52 20.02 -6.50 9.52
CA PRO A 52 21.15 -5.64 9.17
C PRO A 52 21.45 -4.59 10.25
N LEU A 53 20.41 -4.08 10.93
CA LEU A 53 20.56 -3.11 12.02
C LEU A 53 21.13 -3.79 13.26
N VAL A 54 20.59 -4.96 13.63
CA VAL A 54 21.07 -5.77 14.74
C VAL A 54 22.53 -6.15 14.53
N ASN A 55 22.92 -6.64 13.35
CA ASN A 55 24.29 -7.05 13.05
C ASN A 55 25.29 -5.88 13.12
N ARG A 56 24.89 -4.67 12.68
CA ARG A 56 25.72 -3.47 12.81
C ARG A 56 25.94 -3.08 14.27
N LEU A 57 24.93 -3.20 15.12
CA LEU A 57 25.03 -2.88 16.54
C LEU A 57 25.74 -3.96 17.34
N ASN A 58 25.57 -5.23 16.98
CA ASN A 58 26.25 -6.38 17.58
C ASN A 58 27.78 -6.28 17.50
N ALA A 59 28.32 -5.52 16.53
CA ALA A 59 29.74 -5.21 16.46
C ALA A 59 30.26 -4.35 17.64
N ARG A 60 29.36 -3.69 18.40
CA ARG A 60 29.71 -2.77 19.50
C ARG A 60 29.11 -3.16 20.85
N MET A 61 28.17 -4.09 20.90
CA MET A 61 27.47 -4.49 22.13
C MET A 61 27.00 -5.96 22.02
N PRO A 62 26.72 -6.65 23.13
CA PRO A 62 26.25 -8.03 23.06
C PRO A 62 24.93 -8.13 22.28
N ARG A 63 24.76 -9.23 21.54
CA ARG A 63 23.65 -9.43 20.58
C ARG A 63 22.27 -9.18 21.16
N TRP A 64 22.00 -9.64 22.39
CA TRP A 64 20.72 -9.41 23.07
C TRP A 64 20.44 -7.92 23.29
N ALA A 65 21.46 -7.12 23.62
CA ALA A 65 21.33 -5.68 23.82
C ALA A 65 21.12 -4.96 22.49
N ALA A 66 21.80 -5.39 21.43
CA ALA A 66 21.57 -4.89 20.07
C ALA A 66 20.12 -5.14 19.62
N ILE A 67 19.58 -6.34 19.88
CA ILE A 67 18.18 -6.68 19.56
C ILE A 67 17.21 -5.79 20.35
N LEU A 68 17.39 -5.65 21.67
CA LEU A 68 16.53 -4.80 22.49
C LEU A 68 16.57 -3.33 22.06
N LEU A 69 17.75 -2.80 21.72
CA LEU A 69 17.89 -1.43 21.24
C LEU A 69 17.17 -1.25 19.90
N VAL A 70 17.33 -2.19 18.96
CA VAL A 70 16.60 -2.15 17.68
C VAL A 70 15.09 -2.25 17.91
N TYR A 71 14.63 -3.12 18.81
CA TYR A 71 13.21 -3.23 19.15
C TYR A 71 12.65 -1.92 19.69
N LEU A 72 13.33 -1.31 20.67
CA LEU A 72 12.91 -0.04 21.25
C LEU A 72 12.92 1.08 20.19
N GLY A 73 13.95 1.12 19.34
CA GLY A 73 14.04 2.08 18.24
C GLY A 73 12.92 1.91 17.22
N THR A 74 12.67 0.68 16.76
CA THR A 74 11.57 0.37 15.84
C THR A 74 10.21 0.70 16.46
N LEU A 75 9.99 0.34 17.72
CA LEU A 75 8.75 0.66 18.42
C LEU A 75 8.58 2.18 18.56
N ALA A 76 9.63 2.92 18.91
CA ALA A 76 9.60 4.37 19.01
C ALA A 76 9.28 5.03 17.67
N VAL A 77 9.87 4.56 16.56
CA VAL A 77 9.57 5.06 15.21
C VAL A 77 8.12 4.76 14.82
N LEU A 78 7.63 3.54 15.08
CA LEU A 78 6.25 3.16 14.78
C LEU A 78 5.26 3.98 15.62
N VAL A 79 5.44 4.04 16.94
CA VAL A 79 4.59 4.83 17.83
C VAL A 79 4.62 6.30 17.43
N GLY A 80 5.79 6.86 17.14
CA GLY A 80 5.92 8.24 16.65
C GLY A 80 5.17 8.46 15.33
N PHE A 81 5.32 7.56 14.36
CA PHE A 81 4.58 7.62 13.11
C PHE A 81 3.05 7.60 13.33
N PHE A 82 2.55 6.64 14.10
CA PHE A 82 1.11 6.53 14.38
C PHE A 82 0.57 7.67 15.25
N ALA A 83 1.37 8.25 16.13
CA ALA A 83 0.94 9.35 17.00
C ALA A 83 0.98 10.72 16.29
N TYR A 84 1.97 10.96 15.42
CA TYR A 84 2.20 12.29 14.84
C TYR A 84 1.83 12.41 13.37
N ILE A 85 1.89 11.34 12.58
CA ILE A 85 1.61 11.39 11.13
C ILE A 85 0.16 11.00 10.86
N VAL A 86 -0.32 9.91 11.46
CA VAL A 86 -1.65 9.37 11.16
C VAL A 86 -2.80 10.33 11.54
N PRO A 87 -2.84 10.96 12.73
CA PRO A 87 -3.98 11.82 13.08
C PRO A 87 -4.09 13.05 12.17
N PRO A 88 -3.01 13.80 11.87
CA PRO A 88 -3.08 14.89 10.88
C PRO A 88 -3.46 14.41 9.48
N LEU A 89 -3.00 13.23 9.04
CA LEU A 89 -3.42 12.65 7.76
C LEU A 89 -4.92 12.38 7.73
N VAL A 90 -5.46 11.74 8.77
CA VAL A 90 -6.90 11.47 8.89
C VAL A 90 -7.68 12.78 8.91
N ASN A 91 -7.20 13.79 9.64
CA ASN A 91 -7.84 15.11 9.68
C ASN A 91 -7.81 15.82 8.30
N GLN A 92 -6.68 15.81 7.61
CA GLN A 92 -6.58 16.39 6.26
C GLN A 92 -7.46 15.64 5.26
N PHE A 93 -7.55 14.32 5.39
CA PHE A 93 -8.42 13.49 4.55
C PHE A 93 -9.90 13.79 4.81
N THR A 94 -10.33 13.88 6.07
CA THR A 94 -11.73 14.21 6.40
C THR A 94 -12.09 15.64 6.01
N GLN A 95 -11.16 16.59 6.13
CA GLN A 95 -11.31 17.95 5.63
C GLN A 95 -11.41 18.00 4.11
N LEU A 96 -10.59 17.24 3.38
CA LEU A 96 -10.67 17.13 1.91
C LEU A 96 -12.06 16.64 1.46
N ILE A 97 -12.59 15.62 2.14
CA ILE A 97 -13.94 15.11 1.87
C ILE A 97 -15.00 16.17 2.20
N GLY A 98 -14.84 16.88 3.32
CA GLY A 98 -15.75 17.94 3.75
C GLY A 98 -15.70 19.21 2.89
N ALA A 99 -14.57 19.49 2.26
CA ALA A 99 -14.36 20.64 1.37
C ALA A 99 -15.02 20.46 0.00
N PHE A 100 -15.54 19.27 -0.31
CA PHE A 100 -16.23 19.03 -1.58
C PHE A 100 -17.52 19.88 -1.65
N PRO A 101 -17.65 20.76 -2.67
CA PRO A 101 -18.63 21.85 -2.69
C PRO A 101 -20.04 21.32 -2.57
N GLY A 102 -20.88 21.91 -1.69
CA GLY A 102 -22.28 21.53 -1.40
C GLY A 102 -23.19 21.45 -2.64
N ILE A 103 -24.36 20.79 -2.57
CA ILE A 103 -25.31 20.74 -3.71
C ILE A 103 -25.67 22.16 -4.17
N ASP A 104 -25.79 23.09 -3.23
CA ASP A 104 -26.14 24.49 -3.52
C ASP A 104 -25.01 25.23 -4.27
N GLN A 105 -23.74 24.95 -3.91
CA GLN A 105 -22.58 25.49 -4.64
C GLN A 105 -22.42 24.86 -6.02
N ILE A 106 -22.72 23.56 -6.15
CA ILE A 106 -22.73 22.88 -7.45
C ILE A 106 -23.82 23.48 -8.35
N GLN A 107 -24.99 23.81 -7.80
CA GLN A 107 -26.04 24.51 -8.56
C GLN A 107 -25.57 25.91 -8.99
N GLN A 108 -24.88 26.64 -8.12
CA GLN A 108 -24.31 27.94 -8.47
C GLN A 108 -23.24 27.83 -9.58
N TRP A 109 -22.36 26.84 -9.51
CA TRP A 109 -21.36 26.55 -10.56
C TRP A 109 -22.01 26.13 -11.87
N SER A 110 -23.08 25.33 -11.80
CA SER A 110 -23.86 24.97 -12.98
C SER A 110 -24.49 26.19 -13.64
N GLY A 111 -24.89 27.20 -12.85
CA GLY A 111 -25.39 28.48 -13.34
C GLY A 111 -24.32 29.33 -14.03
N LEU A 112 -23.11 29.42 -13.44
CA LEU A 112 -21.99 30.14 -14.04
C LEU A 112 -21.52 29.48 -15.35
N LEU A 113 -21.45 28.15 -15.37
CA LEU A 113 -21.17 27.39 -16.59
C LEU A 113 -22.31 27.57 -17.61
N MET A 114 -23.58 27.60 -17.15
CA MET A 114 -24.73 27.84 -18.02
C MET A 114 -24.67 29.22 -18.68
N ASP A 115 -24.24 30.26 -17.97
CA ASP A 115 -24.07 31.60 -18.53
C ASP A 115 -23.00 31.65 -19.63
N GLU A 116 -21.86 30.97 -19.42
CA GLU A 116 -20.82 30.82 -20.44
C GLU A 116 -21.31 29.98 -21.63
N TYR A 117 -22.09 28.93 -21.36
CA TYR A 117 -22.75 28.12 -22.39
C TYR A 117 -23.82 28.88 -23.16
N GLN A 118 -24.58 29.78 -22.53
CA GLN A 118 -25.60 30.59 -23.19
C GLN A 118 -24.99 31.55 -24.22
N GLN A 119 -23.79 32.07 -23.95
CA GLN A 119 -23.04 32.87 -24.93
C GLN A 119 -22.61 32.05 -26.14
N LEU A 120 -22.21 30.78 -25.93
CA LEU A 120 -21.91 29.84 -27.02
C LEU A 120 -23.18 29.43 -27.79
N LEU A 121 -24.31 29.20 -27.10
CA LEU A 121 -25.62 28.85 -27.68
C LEU A 121 -26.20 29.96 -28.57
N ALA A 122 -25.89 31.22 -28.27
CA ALA A 122 -26.29 32.36 -29.10
C ALA A 122 -25.71 32.29 -30.53
N THR A 123 -24.59 31.57 -30.72
CA THR A 123 -23.97 31.34 -32.04
C THR A 123 -24.60 30.20 -32.84
N LEU A 124 -25.45 29.36 -32.21
CA LEU A 124 -26.09 28.21 -32.84
C LEU A 124 -27.41 28.57 -33.56
N PRO A 125 -27.80 27.84 -34.62
CA PRO A 125 -29.10 27.96 -35.29
C PRO A 125 -30.28 27.70 -34.35
N VAL A 126 -31.34 28.51 -34.47
CA VAL A 126 -32.49 28.57 -33.53
C VAL A 126 -33.18 27.22 -33.30
N GLY A 127 -33.21 26.35 -34.33
CA GLY A 127 -33.83 25.01 -34.24
C GLY A 127 -33.08 24.01 -33.37
N MET A 128 -31.79 24.23 -33.09
CA MET A 128 -30.97 23.33 -32.25
C MET A 128 -30.83 23.80 -30.80
N ARG A 129 -31.24 25.05 -30.50
CA ARG A 129 -31.00 25.67 -29.18
C ARG A 129 -31.72 24.95 -28.04
N GLY A 130 -33.03 24.69 -28.19
CA GLY A 130 -33.83 24.10 -27.11
C GLY A 130 -33.42 22.67 -26.75
N GLU A 131 -33.00 21.87 -27.73
CA GLU A 131 -32.57 20.49 -27.50
C GLU A 131 -31.17 20.44 -26.87
N VAL A 132 -30.25 21.31 -27.30
CA VAL A 132 -28.91 21.41 -26.70
C VAL A 132 -28.99 21.98 -25.28
N GLU A 133 -29.83 22.98 -25.03
CA GLU A 133 -30.01 23.60 -23.70
C GLU A 133 -30.56 22.59 -22.68
N GLN A 134 -31.57 21.80 -23.07
CA GLN A 134 -32.16 20.78 -22.19
C GLN A 134 -31.17 19.64 -21.91
N ASN A 135 -30.42 19.17 -22.91
CA ASN A 135 -29.42 18.11 -22.73
C ASN A 135 -28.26 18.56 -21.84
N ILE A 136 -27.78 19.79 -21.99
CA ILE A 136 -26.69 20.34 -21.16
C ILE A 136 -27.15 20.57 -19.72
N ALA A 137 -28.37 21.11 -19.51
CA ALA A 137 -28.90 21.30 -18.17
C ALA A 137 -29.06 19.98 -17.41
N VAL A 138 -29.50 18.91 -18.10
CA VAL A 138 -29.59 17.56 -17.55
C VAL A 138 -28.19 16.98 -17.28
N LEU A 139 -27.24 17.15 -18.19
CA LEU A 139 -25.86 16.65 -18.04
C LEU A 139 -25.12 17.33 -16.88
N LEU A 140 -25.27 18.65 -16.73
CA LEU A 140 -24.64 19.42 -15.65
C LEU A 140 -25.27 19.08 -14.29
N ASN A 141 -26.60 19.13 -14.16
CA ASN A 141 -27.25 18.87 -12.88
C ASN A 141 -27.13 17.40 -12.45
N ASN A 142 -27.40 16.46 -13.36
CA ASN A 142 -27.35 15.04 -13.00
C ASN A 142 -25.92 14.50 -12.98
N GLY A 143 -25.05 14.96 -13.89
CA GLY A 143 -23.65 14.55 -13.95
C GLY A 143 -22.87 15.01 -12.73
N LEU A 144 -22.95 16.30 -12.37
CA LEU A 144 -22.25 16.83 -11.19
C LEU A 144 -22.79 16.24 -9.88
N SER A 145 -24.10 16.06 -9.77
CA SER A 145 -24.73 15.39 -8.62
C SER A 145 -24.32 13.92 -8.50
N THR A 146 -24.27 13.19 -9.62
CA THR A 146 -23.84 11.78 -9.66
C THR A 146 -22.35 11.64 -9.33
N LEU A 147 -21.50 12.52 -9.87
CA LEU A 147 -20.07 12.55 -9.55
C LEU A 147 -19.85 12.80 -8.05
N ARG A 148 -20.56 13.77 -7.46
CA ARG A 148 -20.48 14.06 -6.02
C ARG A 148 -20.93 12.87 -5.17
N THR A 149 -22.10 12.29 -5.46
CA THR A 149 -22.65 11.20 -4.65
C THR A 149 -21.76 9.95 -4.71
N ASN A 150 -21.28 9.59 -5.90
CA ASN A 150 -20.30 8.50 -6.06
C ASN A 150 -18.99 8.81 -5.33
N PHE A 151 -18.45 10.02 -5.48
CA PHE A 151 -17.21 10.43 -4.82
C PHE A 151 -17.29 10.34 -3.30
N LEU A 152 -18.32 10.96 -2.69
CA LEU A 152 -18.54 10.89 -1.26
C LEU A 152 -18.76 9.45 -0.79
N GLY A 153 -19.49 8.65 -1.57
CA GLY A 153 -19.68 7.23 -1.28
C GLY A 153 -18.36 6.44 -1.26
N TYR A 154 -17.50 6.61 -2.27
CA TYR A 154 -16.19 5.96 -2.32
C TYR A 154 -15.26 6.44 -1.21
N MET A 155 -15.22 7.74 -0.94
CA MET A 155 -14.36 8.32 0.10
C MET A 155 -14.78 7.89 1.51
N GLN A 156 -16.09 7.89 1.79
CA GLN A 156 -16.62 7.38 3.06
C GLN A 156 -16.39 5.87 3.19
N GLY A 157 -16.56 5.11 2.11
CA GLY A 157 -16.26 3.68 2.07
C GLY A 157 -14.79 3.38 2.35
N LEU A 158 -13.88 4.14 1.74
CA LEU A 158 -12.43 4.04 1.99
C LEU A 158 -12.08 4.44 3.43
N GLY A 159 -12.63 5.53 3.94
CA GLY A 159 -12.43 5.96 5.33
C GLY A 159 -12.91 4.90 6.33
N ALA A 160 -14.11 4.36 6.12
CA ALA A 160 -14.65 3.27 6.93
C ALA A 160 -13.81 2.00 6.83
N PHE A 161 -13.35 1.64 5.62
CA PHE A 161 -12.45 0.50 5.43
C PHE A 161 -11.14 0.67 6.21
N LEU A 162 -10.49 1.84 6.14
CA LEU A 162 -9.24 2.11 6.85
C LEU A 162 -9.42 2.05 8.36
N ILE A 163 -10.45 2.72 8.89
CA ILE A 163 -10.75 2.74 10.33
C ILE A 163 -11.11 1.33 10.82
N ASN A 164 -12.02 0.64 10.13
CA ASN A 164 -12.44 -0.70 10.51
C ASN A 164 -11.29 -1.71 10.39
N SER A 165 -10.38 -1.54 9.42
CA SER A 165 -9.17 -2.36 9.31
C SER A 165 -8.23 -2.15 10.49
N LEU A 166 -7.99 -0.89 10.88
CA LEU A 166 -7.19 -0.56 12.07
C LEU A 166 -7.80 -1.14 13.36
N LEU A 167 -9.12 -1.00 13.54
CA LEU A 167 -9.84 -1.54 14.70
C LEU A 167 -9.91 -3.07 14.67
N SER A 168 -10.05 -3.68 13.49
CA SER A 168 -10.10 -5.13 13.32
C SER A 168 -8.78 -5.78 13.71
N VAL A 169 -7.65 -5.15 13.40
CA VAL A 169 -6.34 -5.63 13.86
C VAL A 169 -6.33 -5.73 15.38
N VAL A 170 -6.80 -4.72 16.12
CA VAL A 170 -6.75 -4.71 17.59
C VAL A 170 -7.74 -5.70 18.24
N ASN A 171 -8.92 -5.90 17.64
CA ASN A 171 -10.01 -6.68 18.24
C ASN A 171 -9.96 -8.19 17.96
N THR A 172 -8.95 -8.70 17.27
CA THR A 172 -8.87 -10.13 16.92
C THR A 172 -8.09 -10.90 17.98
N VAL A 173 -8.55 -12.10 18.36
CA VAL A 173 -7.79 -13.03 19.23
C VAL A 173 -6.38 -13.31 18.67
N THR A 174 -6.26 -13.34 17.33
CA THR A 174 -5.00 -13.45 16.59
C THR A 174 -4.03 -12.31 16.88
N PHE A 175 -4.51 -11.11 17.18
CA PHE A 175 -3.65 -9.98 17.55
C PHE A 175 -3.06 -10.16 18.94
N LEU A 176 -3.83 -10.62 19.93
CA LEU A 176 -3.28 -10.91 21.25
C LEU A 176 -2.21 -12.01 21.16
N LEU A 177 -2.50 -13.09 20.42
CA LEU A 177 -1.53 -14.15 20.18
C LEU A 177 -0.29 -13.63 19.42
N GLY A 178 -0.48 -12.86 18.35
CA GLY A 178 0.61 -12.28 17.56
C GLY A 178 1.43 -11.25 18.33
N PHE A 179 0.80 -10.42 19.16
CA PHE A 179 1.44 -9.38 19.95
C PHE A 179 2.47 -9.95 20.93
N PHE A 180 2.19 -11.12 21.51
CA PHE A 180 3.18 -11.83 22.32
C PHE A 180 4.10 -12.69 21.45
N LEU A 181 3.53 -13.52 20.57
CA LEU A 181 4.28 -14.56 19.86
C LEU A 181 5.28 -13.99 18.86
N ILE A 182 4.95 -12.91 18.14
CA ILE A 182 5.84 -12.31 17.14
C ILE A 182 7.11 -11.76 17.80
N PRO A 183 7.08 -10.89 18.82
CA PRO A 183 8.30 -10.39 19.45
C PRO A 183 9.18 -11.49 20.05
N PHE A 184 8.59 -12.51 20.69
CA PHE A 184 9.34 -13.65 21.24
C PHE A 184 10.00 -14.48 20.14
N TRP A 185 9.24 -14.85 19.11
CA TRP A 185 9.77 -15.61 17.99
C TRP A 185 10.86 -14.81 17.24
N LEU A 186 10.59 -13.54 16.97
CA LEU A 186 11.52 -12.62 16.32
C LEU A 186 12.80 -12.48 17.14
N PHE A 187 12.71 -12.43 18.47
CA PHE A 187 13.88 -12.32 19.34
C PHE A 187 14.76 -13.55 19.20
N TYR A 188 14.15 -14.74 19.20
CA TYR A 188 14.88 -16.00 19.04
C TYR A 188 15.57 -16.08 17.67
N VAL A 189 14.86 -15.74 16.59
CA VAL A 189 15.43 -15.73 15.23
C VAL A 189 16.57 -14.72 15.09
N LEU A 190 16.41 -13.53 15.66
CA LEU A 190 17.46 -12.51 15.65
C LEU A 190 18.64 -12.89 16.56
N MET A 191 18.41 -13.62 17.64
CA MET A 191 19.48 -14.06 18.56
C MET A 191 20.29 -15.20 17.95
N ASP A 192 19.65 -16.16 17.30
CA ASP A 192 20.28 -17.40 16.84
C ASP A 192 20.10 -17.63 15.32
N GLN A 193 20.44 -16.60 14.54
CA GLN A 193 20.34 -16.65 13.08
C GLN A 193 21.17 -17.81 12.49
N GLU A 194 22.33 -18.09 13.09
CA GLU A 194 23.31 -19.06 12.58
C GLU A 194 22.81 -20.49 12.78
N ALA A 195 22.16 -20.78 13.92
CA ALA A 195 21.50 -22.07 14.10
C ALA A 195 20.37 -22.27 13.09
N GLY A 196 19.58 -21.22 12.79
CA GLY A 196 18.54 -21.29 11.76
C GLY A 196 19.08 -21.67 10.38
N VAL A 197 20.15 -21.00 9.96
CA VAL A 197 20.88 -21.30 8.70
C VAL A 197 21.45 -22.72 8.73
N ALA A 198 22.05 -23.14 9.85
CA ALA A 198 22.63 -24.48 9.99
C ALA A 198 21.57 -25.59 9.93
N VAL A 199 20.37 -25.37 10.50
CA VAL A 199 19.24 -26.30 10.39
C VAL A 199 18.79 -26.41 8.95
N LEU A 200 18.64 -25.29 8.24
CA LEU A 200 18.25 -25.29 6.83
C LEU A 200 19.29 -26.01 5.96
N ASP A 201 20.59 -25.75 6.18
CA ASP A 201 21.67 -26.43 5.47
C ASP A 201 21.65 -27.96 5.69
N ARG A 202 21.33 -28.41 6.91
CA ARG A 202 21.22 -29.84 7.23
C ARG A 202 20.04 -30.53 6.55
N LEU A 203 18.93 -29.82 6.33
CA LEU A 203 17.76 -30.35 5.63
C LEU A 203 18.01 -30.51 4.13
N LEU A 204 18.96 -29.76 3.56
CA LEU A 204 19.28 -29.80 2.14
C LEU A 204 20.16 -31.02 1.77
N PRO A 205 19.83 -31.75 0.69
CA PRO A 205 20.70 -32.77 0.13
C PRO A 205 22.07 -32.18 -0.23
N ARG A 206 23.16 -32.90 0.07
CA ARG A 206 24.54 -32.39 -0.13
C ARG A 206 24.82 -31.88 -1.54
N TRP A 207 24.21 -32.50 -2.55
CA TRP A 207 24.38 -32.13 -3.96
C TRP A 207 23.67 -30.82 -4.33
N LEU A 208 22.66 -30.37 -3.57
CA LEU A 208 21.87 -29.17 -3.85
C LEU A 208 22.37 -27.94 -3.09
N ARG A 209 23.16 -28.12 -2.02
CA ARG A 209 23.57 -27.02 -1.11
C ARG A 209 24.26 -25.85 -1.82
N PRO A 210 25.26 -26.06 -2.71
CA PRO A 210 25.93 -24.94 -3.37
C PRO A 210 24.97 -24.11 -4.21
N ASP A 211 24.13 -24.77 -5.02
CA ASP A 211 23.17 -24.12 -5.90
C ASP A 211 22.08 -23.39 -5.11
N PHE A 212 21.58 -24.00 -4.03
CA PHE A 212 20.59 -23.38 -3.16
C PHE A 212 21.11 -22.09 -2.55
N TRP A 213 22.30 -22.11 -1.94
CA TRP A 213 22.87 -20.92 -1.31
C TRP A 213 23.27 -19.85 -2.31
N ALA A 214 23.74 -20.22 -3.50
CA ALA A 214 23.98 -19.28 -4.59
C ALA A 214 22.68 -18.55 -4.99
N LEU A 215 21.56 -19.30 -5.14
CA LEU A 215 20.27 -18.71 -5.47
C LEU A 215 19.77 -17.80 -4.35
N ILE A 216 19.87 -18.21 -3.08
CA ILE A 216 19.49 -17.37 -1.94
C ILE A 216 20.29 -16.07 -1.91
N GLN A 217 21.59 -16.09 -2.20
CA GLN A 217 22.42 -14.88 -2.26
C GLN A 217 22.00 -13.94 -3.38
N ILE A 218 21.66 -14.47 -4.57
CA ILE A 218 21.16 -13.66 -5.69
C ILE A 218 19.83 -13.01 -5.30
N VAL A 219 18.89 -13.78 -4.76
CA VAL A 219 17.59 -13.29 -4.33
C VAL A 219 17.72 -12.25 -3.22
N ASP A 220 18.60 -12.49 -2.23
CA ASP A 220 18.87 -11.53 -1.15
C ASP A 220 19.45 -10.21 -1.68
N HIS A 221 20.39 -10.27 -2.61
CA HIS A 221 20.98 -9.09 -3.23
C HIS A 221 19.93 -8.26 -3.98
N ASP A 222 19.12 -8.91 -4.82
CA ASP A 222 18.11 -8.25 -5.65
C ASP A 222 16.95 -7.69 -4.82
N ILE A 223 16.42 -8.49 -3.88
CA ILE A 223 15.32 -8.04 -3.00
C ILE A 223 15.78 -6.92 -2.09
N SER A 224 16.95 -7.05 -1.44
CA SER A 224 17.42 -6.00 -0.52
C SER A 224 17.77 -4.71 -1.26
N GLY A 225 18.34 -4.80 -2.47
CA GLY A 225 18.60 -3.66 -3.35
C GLY A 225 17.30 -2.96 -3.77
N TYR A 226 16.32 -3.72 -4.24
CA TYR A 226 15.02 -3.20 -4.66
C TYR A 226 14.27 -2.52 -3.51
N VAL A 227 14.12 -3.19 -2.36
CA VAL A 227 13.40 -2.65 -1.19
C VAL A 227 14.05 -1.37 -0.70
N ARG A 228 15.39 -1.33 -0.60
CA ARG A 228 16.11 -0.10 -0.20
C ARG A 228 15.92 1.01 -1.22
N GLY A 229 16.02 0.70 -2.52
CA GLY A 229 15.77 1.65 -3.60
C GLY A 229 14.37 2.26 -3.51
N GLN A 230 13.34 1.43 -3.36
CA GLN A 230 11.95 1.87 -3.25
C GLN A 230 11.72 2.75 -2.02
N ILE A 231 12.22 2.34 -0.84
CA ILE A 231 12.10 3.15 0.38
C ILE A 231 12.79 4.52 0.20
N ILE A 232 14.00 4.54 -0.36
CA ILE A 232 14.74 5.80 -0.60
C ILE A 232 13.98 6.68 -1.60
N LEU A 233 13.47 6.11 -2.70
CA LEU A 233 12.68 6.83 -3.70
C LEU A 233 11.42 7.43 -3.09
N GLY A 234 10.60 6.61 -2.42
CA GLY A 234 9.36 7.07 -1.79
C GLY A 234 9.59 8.14 -0.73
N LEU A 235 10.63 8.00 0.11
CA LEU A 235 11.02 9.03 1.07
C LEU A 235 11.50 10.30 0.37
N SER A 236 12.28 10.18 -0.70
CA SER A 236 12.79 11.32 -1.46
C SER A 236 11.66 12.09 -2.12
N VAL A 237 10.76 11.39 -2.82
CA VAL A 237 9.58 11.99 -3.48
C VAL A 237 8.63 12.62 -2.46
N GLY A 238 8.28 11.89 -1.39
CA GLY A 238 7.41 12.43 -0.36
C GLY A 238 7.99 13.65 0.35
N THR A 239 9.29 13.63 0.66
CA THR A 239 9.97 14.79 1.27
C THR A 239 10.08 15.95 0.30
N ALA A 240 10.45 15.72 -0.96
CA ALA A 240 10.54 16.76 -1.99
C ALA A 240 9.18 17.40 -2.25
N ALA A 241 8.11 16.59 -2.34
CA ALA A 241 6.74 17.07 -2.47
C ALA A 241 6.32 17.90 -1.25
N GLY A 242 6.57 17.41 -0.04
CA GLY A 242 6.25 18.14 1.20
C GLY A 242 6.99 19.48 1.30
N VAL A 243 8.30 19.49 1.05
CA VAL A 243 9.09 20.72 1.07
C VAL A 243 8.67 21.67 -0.05
N GLY A 244 8.41 21.16 -1.26
CA GLY A 244 7.96 21.97 -2.39
C GLY A 244 6.61 22.63 -2.12
N LEU A 245 5.62 21.88 -1.62
CA LEU A 245 4.29 22.40 -1.27
C LEU A 245 4.35 23.37 -0.09
N LEU A 246 5.17 23.10 0.93
CA LEU A 246 5.43 24.05 2.03
C LEU A 246 6.06 25.34 1.51
N ALA A 247 7.01 25.26 0.57
CA ALA A 247 7.62 26.44 -0.02
C ALA A 247 6.57 27.28 -0.75
N LEU A 248 5.70 26.66 -1.56
CA LEU A 248 4.60 27.35 -2.25
C LEU A 248 3.63 28.04 -1.28
N ASP A 249 3.30 27.37 -0.17
CA ASP A 249 2.46 27.95 0.89
C ASP A 249 3.11 29.19 1.51
N LEU A 250 4.41 29.12 1.83
CA LEU A 250 5.19 30.23 2.36
C LEU A 250 5.32 31.40 1.37
N PHE A 251 5.30 31.15 0.06
CA PHE A 251 5.28 32.19 -0.98
C PHE A 251 3.89 32.80 -1.21
N GLY A 252 2.88 32.41 -0.41
CA GLY A 252 1.56 33.03 -0.39
C GLY A 252 0.50 32.35 -1.27
N LEU A 253 0.76 31.13 -1.75
CA LEU A 253 -0.19 30.37 -2.58
C LEU A 253 -1.23 29.59 -1.76
N ASN A 254 -1.19 29.64 -0.42
CA ASN A 254 -2.15 29.01 0.51
C ASN A 254 -2.47 27.55 0.15
N VAL A 255 -1.46 26.69 0.25
CA VAL A 255 -1.58 25.28 -0.16
C VAL A 255 -2.16 24.46 0.99
N ASN A 256 -3.37 23.93 0.80
CA ASN A 256 -4.01 23.06 1.78
C ASN A 256 -3.51 21.60 1.67
N TYR A 257 -3.64 20.84 2.77
CA TYR A 257 -3.44 19.39 2.79
C TYR A 257 -2.02 18.89 2.43
N ILE A 258 -1.00 19.71 2.70
CA ILE A 258 0.40 19.44 2.27
C ILE A 258 0.91 18.07 2.74
N LEU A 259 0.66 17.70 4.00
CA LEU A 259 1.11 16.41 4.56
C LEU A 259 0.43 15.23 3.86
N LEU A 260 -0.88 15.32 3.62
CA LEU A 260 -1.65 14.30 2.91
C LEU A 260 -1.11 14.10 1.50
N LEU A 261 -0.90 15.19 0.76
CA LEU A 261 -0.36 15.14 -0.60
C LEU A 261 1.06 14.56 -0.63
N ALA A 262 1.93 15.01 0.28
CA ALA A 262 3.30 14.54 0.38
C ALA A 262 3.41 13.06 0.73
N VAL A 263 2.61 12.59 1.71
CA VAL A 263 2.59 11.18 2.11
C VAL A 263 2.00 10.31 1.01
N ILE A 264 0.93 10.74 0.35
CA ILE A 264 0.36 9.99 -0.78
C ILE A 264 1.40 9.90 -1.90
N ALA A 265 2.02 11.02 -2.31
CA ALA A 265 3.04 11.01 -3.36
C ALA A 265 4.21 10.07 -3.04
N GLY A 266 4.73 10.12 -1.81
CA GLY A 266 5.84 9.23 -1.39
C GLY A 266 5.42 7.77 -1.27
N PHE A 267 4.20 7.49 -0.80
CA PHE A 267 3.71 6.11 -0.64
C PHE A 267 3.35 5.48 -1.99
N THR A 268 2.70 6.23 -2.89
CA THR A 268 2.30 5.72 -4.19
C THR A 268 3.53 5.45 -5.06
N GLU A 269 4.63 6.20 -4.89
CA GLU A 269 5.91 5.94 -5.57
C GLU A 269 6.47 4.53 -5.29
N LEU A 270 6.14 3.91 -4.15
CA LEU A 270 6.53 2.52 -3.85
C LEU A 270 5.93 1.49 -4.82
N ILE A 271 4.92 1.88 -5.59
CA ILE A 271 4.30 1.06 -6.63
C ILE A 271 4.64 1.68 -8.00
N PRO A 272 5.70 1.21 -8.68
CA PRO A 272 6.13 1.75 -9.97
C PRO A 272 4.98 1.83 -10.99
N VAL A 273 4.99 2.86 -11.84
CA VAL A 273 3.96 3.17 -12.87
C VAL A 273 2.62 3.62 -12.30
N ILE A 274 2.14 2.99 -11.23
CA ILE A 274 0.88 3.32 -10.56
C ILE A 274 1.04 4.58 -9.68
N GLY A 275 2.25 4.81 -9.17
CA GLY A 275 2.57 5.88 -8.24
C GLY A 275 2.13 7.29 -8.66
N PRO A 276 2.59 7.78 -9.82
CA PRO A 276 2.18 9.08 -10.34
C PRO A 276 0.67 9.18 -10.59
N ILE A 277 0.04 8.09 -11.05
CA ILE A 277 -1.40 8.06 -11.35
C ILE A 277 -2.21 8.22 -10.06
N LEU A 278 -1.90 7.44 -9.02
CA LEU A 278 -2.59 7.54 -7.73
C LEU A 278 -2.24 8.83 -6.99
N GLY A 279 -1.00 9.31 -7.12
CA GLY A 279 -0.56 10.57 -6.51
C GLY A 279 -1.25 11.80 -7.10
N ALA A 280 -1.64 11.74 -8.38
CA ALA A 280 -2.39 12.82 -9.04
C ALA A 280 -3.86 12.90 -8.57
N VAL A 281 -4.45 11.80 -8.08
CA VAL A 281 -5.87 11.75 -7.71
C VAL A 281 -6.26 12.84 -6.68
N PRO A 282 -5.58 12.98 -5.53
CA PRO A 282 -5.86 14.06 -4.59
C PRO A 282 -5.65 15.47 -5.17
N ALA A 283 -4.66 15.66 -6.05
CA ALA A 283 -4.38 16.95 -6.66
C ALA A 283 -5.49 17.36 -7.65
N VAL A 284 -5.96 16.43 -8.47
CA VAL A 284 -7.09 16.62 -9.37
C VAL A 284 -8.36 16.93 -8.59
N ILE A 285 -8.61 16.20 -7.49
CA ILE A 285 -9.73 16.47 -6.57
C ILE A 285 -9.67 17.90 -6.04
N LEU A 286 -8.49 18.37 -5.61
CA LEU A 286 -8.32 19.74 -5.14
C LEU A 286 -8.59 20.77 -6.24
N GLY A 287 -8.15 20.48 -7.48
CA GLY A 287 -8.50 21.31 -8.64
C GLY A 287 -10.02 21.42 -8.82
N PHE A 288 -10.76 20.31 -8.72
CA PHE A 288 -12.23 20.31 -8.80
C PHE A 288 -12.93 21.00 -7.64
N ILE A 289 -12.31 21.08 -6.46
CA ILE A 289 -12.84 21.85 -5.32
C ILE A 289 -12.69 23.35 -5.56
N ASP A 290 -11.65 23.77 -6.26
CA ASP A 290 -11.41 25.17 -6.63
C ASP A 290 -12.32 25.60 -7.80
N SER A 291 -12.23 24.90 -8.94
CA SER A 291 -13.14 25.11 -10.06
C SER A 291 -13.21 23.90 -11.01
N PRO A 292 -14.33 23.69 -11.72
CA PRO A 292 -14.43 22.63 -12.73
C PRO A 292 -13.35 22.73 -13.82
N THR A 293 -12.92 23.95 -14.17
CA THR A 293 -11.87 24.20 -15.16
C THR A 293 -10.48 23.88 -14.64
N THR A 294 -10.18 24.18 -13.36
CA THR A 294 -8.88 23.86 -12.74
C THR A 294 -8.70 22.35 -12.57
N GLY A 295 -9.78 21.61 -12.28
CA GLY A 295 -9.72 20.15 -12.12
C GLY A 295 -9.51 19.35 -13.41
N VAL A 296 -9.84 19.91 -14.58
CA VAL A 296 -9.70 19.24 -15.89
C VAL A 296 -8.40 19.62 -16.62
N ALA A 297 -7.79 20.76 -16.25
CA ALA A 297 -6.54 21.27 -16.81
C ALA A 297 -5.31 20.47 -16.33
#